data_AF-A0A536HLY7-F1
#
_entry.id   AF-A0A536HLY7-F1
#
_cell.length_a   1.000
_cell.length_b   1.000
_cell.length_c   1.000
_cell.angle_alpha   90.00
_cell.angle_beta   90.00
_cell.angle_gamma   90.00
#
_symmetry.space_group_name_H-M   'P 1'
#
loop_
_entity.id
_entity.type
_entity.pdbx_description
1 polymer ?
#
loop_
_entity_poly.entity_id
_entity_poly.type
_entity_poly.pdbx_seq_one_letter_code
_entity_poly.pdbx_strand_id
1 'polypeptide(L)'
;MIALLVPLLAVFPLGLRVSCYYYRKSYFRSFFWDPAACAVAELKRGRYRGETRFPWVLNNYHRYFLVASVIAVIFLWVDAVHAFSLNGRLFIGLGSLVMLTNVVLLTLYTTTCHSLRYLMGGRMDTFSRARFGGVWYWVTMLLHRMNPQHGAWAWYSMFSVGLTDLYIRLLMAGVIHEPRWIL
;
A
#
# COMPACT_ATOMS: atom_id res chain seq x y z
N MET A 1 22.88 -6.86 -11.01
CA MET A 1 22.60 -6.70 -9.57
C MET A 1 21.23 -6.09 -9.29
N ILE A 2 20.84 -4.99 -9.96
CA ILE A 2 19.51 -4.33 -9.79
C ILE A 2 18.34 -5.26 -10.12
N ALA A 3 18.41 -6.05 -11.21
CA ALA A 3 17.32 -6.95 -11.62
C ALA A 3 16.96 -8.07 -10.62
N LEU A 4 17.89 -8.48 -9.74
CA LEU A 4 17.64 -9.45 -8.66
C LEU A 4 17.12 -8.77 -7.38
N LEU A 5 17.39 -7.46 -7.22
CA LEU A 5 16.97 -6.69 -6.06
C LEU A 5 15.48 -6.28 -6.16
N VAL A 6 14.99 -6.02 -7.37
CA VAL A 6 13.59 -5.65 -7.65
C VAL A 6 12.57 -6.69 -7.17
N PRO A 7 12.69 -8.00 -7.50
CA PRO A 7 11.75 -9.00 -7.00
C PRO A 7 11.81 -9.17 -5.47
N LEU A 8 12.99 -8.98 -4.86
CA LEU A 8 13.12 -8.97 -3.40
C LEU A 8 12.40 -7.77 -2.77
N LEU A 9 12.52 -6.58 -3.39
CA LEU A 9 11.81 -5.39 -2.92
C LEU A 9 10.29 -5.50 -3.07
N ALA A 10 9.82 -6.21 -4.11
CA ALA A 10 8.39 -6.42 -4.35
C ALA A 10 7.71 -7.25 -3.24
N VAL A 11 8.48 -8.04 -2.48
CA VAL A 11 7.97 -8.82 -1.33
C VAL A 11 7.35 -7.91 -0.27
N PHE A 12 7.87 -6.71 -0.04
CA PHE A 12 7.35 -5.81 0.98
C PHE A 12 5.94 -5.28 0.67
N PRO A 13 5.67 -4.63 -0.48
CA PRO A 13 4.33 -4.18 -0.82
C PRO A 13 3.37 -5.34 -1.11
N LEU A 14 3.85 -6.47 -1.64
CA LEU A 14 3.02 -7.67 -1.80
C LEU A 14 2.64 -8.28 -0.45
N GLY A 15 3.59 -8.39 0.46
CA GLY A 15 3.37 -8.83 1.83
C GLY A 15 2.34 -7.95 2.53
N LEU A 16 2.47 -6.61 2.40
CA LEU A 16 1.50 -5.66 2.93
C LEU A 16 0.09 -5.91 2.40
N ARG A 17 -0.05 -6.15 1.08
CA ARG A 17 -1.33 -6.43 0.43
C ARG A 17 -1.92 -7.74 0.91
N VAL A 18 -1.19 -8.84 0.78
CA VAL A 18 -1.68 -10.18 1.14
C VAL A 18 -2.04 -10.27 2.62
N SER A 19 -1.28 -9.63 3.50
CA SER A 19 -1.54 -9.66 4.93
C SER A 19 -2.55 -8.59 5.40
N CYS A 20 -3.08 -7.76 4.49
CA CYS A 20 -3.98 -6.66 4.84
C CYS A 20 -5.38 -7.17 5.21
N TYR A 21 -6.08 -6.45 6.09
CA TYR A 21 -7.43 -6.84 6.54
C TYR A 21 -8.45 -6.96 5.40
N TYR A 22 -8.38 -6.08 4.39
CA TYR A 22 -9.26 -6.14 3.22
C TYR A 22 -9.01 -7.40 2.39
N TYR A 23 -7.75 -7.70 2.06
CA TYR A 23 -7.41 -8.91 1.30
C TYR A 23 -7.66 -10.18 2.12
N ARG A 24 -7.39 -10.16 3.43
CA ARG A 24 -7.79 -11.22 4.36
C ARG A 24 -9.26 -11.56 4.19
N LYS A 25 -10.14 -10.58 4.31
CA LYS A 25 -11.57 -10.79 4.11
C LYS A 25 -11.90 -11.38 2.73
N SER A 26 -11.25 -10.91 1.67
CA SER A 26 -11.56 -11.40 0.31
C SER A 26 -11.11 -12.85 0.11
N TYR A 27 -9.86 -13.20 0.45
CA TYR A 27 -9.40 -14.57 0.21
C TYR A 27 -10.03 -15.59 1.17
N PHE A 28 -10.32 -15.22 2.43
CA PHE A 28 -11.03 -16.11 3.37
C PHE A 28 -12.42 -16.47 2.85
N ARG A 29 -13.15 -15.50 2.29
CA ARG A 29 -14.49 -15.72 1.73
C ARG A 29 -14.47 -16.46 0.40
N SER A 30 -13.61 -16.05 -0.52
CA SER A 30 -13.61 -16.57 -1.89
C SER A 30 -12.90 -17.92 -2.04
N PHE A 31 -11.79 -18.15 -1.33
CA PHE A 31 -10.98 -19.35 -1.48
C PHE A 31 -11.11 -20.32 -0.29
N PHE A 32 -11.31 -19.80 0.93
CA PHE A 32 -11.38 -20.62 2.14
C PHE A 32 -12.81 -20.86 2.66
N TRP A 33 -13.84 -20.30 2.02
CA TRP A 33 -15.24 -20.52 2.42
C TRP A 33 -15.53 -20.28 3.92
N ASP A 34 -14.86 -19.28 4.49
CA ASP A 34 -14.94 -18.94 5.91
C ASP A 34 -15.78 -17.66 6.10
N PRO A 35 -17.04 -17.83 6.53
CA PRO A 35 -18.21 -17.96 5.65
C PRO A 35 -18.26 -16.92 4.52
N ALA A 36 -18.64 -17.36 3.31
CA ALA A 36 -18.66 -16.49 2.12
C ALA A 36 -19.64 -15.31 2.24
N ALA A 37 -20.78 -15.53 2.86
CA ALA A 37 -21.81 -14.52 3.09
C ALA A 37 -22.53 -14.77 4.43
N CYS A 38 -23.23 -13.77 4.95
CA CYS A 38 -23.93 -13.88 6.23
C CYS A 38 -24.99 -14.98 6.26
N ALA A 39 -25.56 -15.34 5.11
CA ALA A 39 -26.57 -16.39 4.98
C ALA A 39 -25.99 -17.77 4.63
N VAL A 40 -24.69 -17.88 4.37
CA VAL A 40 -24.04 -19.12 3.93
C VAL A 40 -23.21 -19.66 5.09
N ALA A 41 -23.55 -20.86 5.54
CA ALA A 41 -22.79 -21.53 6.59
C ALA A 41 -21.32 -21.73 6.16
N GLU A 42 -20.40 -21.58 7.11
CA GLU A 42 -19.01 -21.93 6.90
C GLU A 42 -18.86 -23.41 6.55
N LEU A 43 -17.89 -23.73 5.69
CA LEU A 43 -17.58 -25.12 5.41
C LEU A 43 -17.07 -25.76 6.72
N LYS A 44 -17.63 -26.90 7.14
CA LYS A 44 -17.17 -27.64 8.33
C LYS A 44 -15.69 -28.01 8.18
N ARG A 45 -14.83 -27.19 8.76
CA ARG A 45 -13.39 -27.39 8.87
C ARG A 45 -13.05 -27.64 10.33
N GLY A 46 -11.90 -28.28 10.58
CA GLY A 46 -11.41 -28.49 11.94
C GLY A 46 -11.35 -27.18 12.73
N ARG A 47 -11.19 -27.29 14.06
CA ARG A 47 -11.23 -26.14 14.97
C ARG A 47 -10.29 -25.00 14.53
N TYR A 48 -10.84 -23.81 14.29
CA TYR A 48 -10.06 -22.61 13.98
C TYR A 48 -9.14 -22.28 15.16
N ARG A 49 -7.83 -22.18 14.90
CA ARG A 49 -6.80 -21.91 15.93
C ARG A 49 -6.38 -20.43 15.97
N GLY A 50 -7.12 -19.55 15.29
CA GLY A 50 -6.72 -18.16 15.13
C GLY A 50 -5.51 -17.98 14.21
N GLU A 51 -4.97 -16.77 14.20
CA GLU A 51 -3.74 -16.40 13.47
C GLU A 51 -2.46 -16.85 14.21
N THR A 52 -2.52 -17.97 14.95
CA THR A 52 -1.39 -18.45 15.77
C THR A 52 -0.59 -19.57 15.11
N ARG A 53 -1.10 -20.19 14.04
CA ARG A 53 -0.47 -21.31 13.35
C ARG A 53 -0.19 -20.95 11.89
N PHE A 54 0.87 -21.53 11.33
CA PHE A 54 1.11 -21.52 9.89
C PHE A 54 -0.10 -22.09 9.12
N PRO A 55 -0.56 -21.46 8.02
CA PRO A 55 -0.01 -20.27 7.37
C PRO A 55 -0.50 -18.92 7.93
N TRP A 56 -1.54 -18.90 8.77
CA TRP A 56 -2.21 -17.67 9.21
C TRP A 56 -1.40 -16.75 10.11
N VAL A 57 -0.34 -17.27 10.73
CA VAL A 57 0.64 -16.45 11.47
C VAL A 57 1.25 -15.36 10.59
N LEU A 58 1.32 -15.57 9.27
CA LEU A 58 1.86 -14.58 8.32
C LEU A 58 1.07 -13.26 8.32
N ASN A 59 -0.23 -13.31 8.63
CA ASN A 59 -1.07 -12.12 8.72
C ASN A 59 -0.64 -11.18 9.85
N ASN A 60 -0.07 -11.70 10.93
CA ASN A 60 0.41 -10.90 12.06
C ASN A 60 1.61 -10.01 11.70
N TYR A 61 2.32 -10.37 10.63
CA TYR A 61 3.48 -9.60 10.13
C TYR A 61 3.07 -8.37 9.32
N HIS A 62 1.77 -8.16 9.08
CA HIS A 62 1.27 -6.96 8.39
C HIS A 62 1.82 -5.65 8.97
N ARG A 63 1.97 -5.58 10.30
CA ARG A 63 2.54 -4.41 10.98
C ARG A 63 3.98 -4.10 10.55
N TYR A 64 4.79 -5.12 10.28
CA TYR A 64 6.19 -4.96 9.86
C TYR A 64 6.26 -4.63 8.37
N PHE A 65 5.43 -5.29 7.55
CA PHE A 65 5.30 -4.93 6.14
C PHE A 65 4.80 -3.50 5.95
N LEU A 66 3.96 -2.98 6.84
CA LEU A 66 3.54 -1.58 6.82
C LEU A 66 4.73 -0.64 7.03
N VAL A 67 5.56 -0.87 8.04
CA VAL A 67 6.75 -0.04 8.29
C VAL A 67 7.71 -0.10 7.10
N ALA A 68 7.99 -1.29 6.57
CA ALA A 68 8.83 -1.44 5.38
C ALA A 68 8.25 -0.74 4.15
N SER A 69 6.93 -0.80 3.96
CA SER A 69 6.25 -0.15 2.83
C SER A 69 6.25 1.37 2.95
N VAL A 70 6.11 1.93 4.16
CA VAL A 70 6.26 3.37 4.39
C VAL A 70 7.65 3.83 3.98
N ILE A 71 8.70 3.09 4.35
CA ILE A 71 10.08 3.39 3.94
C ILE A 71 10.20 3.33 2.40
N ALA A 72 9.65 2.30 1.76
CA ALA A 72 9.67 2.19 0.30
C ALA A 72 8.95 3.37 -0.38
N VAL A 73 7.81 3.82 0.16
CA VAL A 73 7.07 4.98 -0.36
C VAL A 73 7.90 6.26 -0.24
N ILE A 74 8.69 6.43 0.82
CA ILE A 74 9.60 7.58 0.95
C ILE A 74 10.65 7.58 -0.16
N PHE A 75 11.26 6.43 -0.46
CA PHE A 75 12.20 6.32 -1.58
C PHE A 75 11.52 6.61 -2.93
N LEU A 76 10.29 6.11 -3.14
CA LEU A 76 9.52 6.42 -4.35
C LEU A 76 9.19 7.90 -4.49
N TRP A 77 9.03 8.63 -3.38
CA TRP A 77 8.87 10.09 -3.44
C TRP A 77 10.16 10.78 -3.88
N VAL A 78 11.32 10.32 -3.41
CA VAL A 78 12.63 10.82 -3.87
C VAL A 78 12.78 10.58 -5.38
N ASP A 79 12.47 9.38 -5.85
CA ASP A 79 12.53 9.04 -7.27
C ASP A 79 11.54 9.88 -8.09
N ALA A 80 10.32 10.10 -7.59
CA ALA A 80 9.33 10.94 -8.25
C ALA A 80 9.80 12.40 -8.35
N VAL A 81 10.44 12.95 -7.31
CA VAL A 81 11.02 14.31 -7.36
C VAL A 81 12.17 14.39 -8.36
N HIS A 82 13.06 13.40 -8.37
CA HIS A 82 14.14 13.35 -9.36
C HIS A 82 13.62 13.21 -10.80
N ALA A 83 12.48 12.56 -11.00
CA ALA A 83 11.86 12.46 -12.34
C ALA A 83 11.45 13.83 -12.91
N PHE A 84 11.29 14.86 -12.08
CA PHE A 84 11.04 16.24 -12.53
C PHE A 84 12.31 17.06 -12.78
N SER A 85 13.50 16.48 -12.64
CA SER A 85 14.77 17.17 -12.87
C SER A 85 15.57 16.48 -13.96
N LEU A 86 15.84 17.19 -15.06
CA LEU A 86 16.72 16.73 -16.14
C LEU A 86 17.89 17.70 -16.27
N ASN A 87 19.11 17.23 -15.96
CA ASN A 87 20.34 18.05 -16.01
C ASN A 87 20.25 19.36 -15.19
N GLY A 88 19.54 19.31 -14.06
CA GLY A 88 19.36 20.47 -13.17
C GLY A 88 18.30 21.48 -13.62
N ARG A 89 17.51 21.17 -14.65
CA ARG A 89 16.37 21.97 -15.11
C ARG A 89 15.05 21.25 -14.81
N LEU A 90 13.99 22.04 -14.62
CA LEU A 90 12.65 21.52 -14.37
C LEU A 90 12.11 20.86 -15.63
N PHE A 91 11.94 19.55 -15.57
CA PHE A 91 11.44 18.73 -16.66
C PHE A 91 10.04 18.19 -16.33
N ILE A 92 9.11 18.37 -17.26
CA ILE A 92 7.77 17.77 -17.16
C ILE A 92 7.52 16.96 -18.42
N GLY A 93 7.52 15.64 -18.23
CA GLY A 93 7.16 14.66 -19.25
C GLY A 93 6.04 13.75 -18.75
N LEU A 94 5.52 12.91 -19.65
CA LEU A 94 4.53 11.92 -19.26
C LEU A 94 5.06 10.96 -18.18
N GLY A 95 6.36 10.62 -18.23
CA GLY A 95 7.00 9.75 -17.25
C GLY A 95 6.97 10.30 -15.83
N SER A 96 7.26 11.59 -15.65
CA SER A 96 7.25 12.22 -14.32
C SER A 96 5.83 12.29 -13.74
N LEU A 97 4.81 12.53 -14.57
CA LEU A 97 3.41 12.47 -14.14
C LEU A 97 2.95 11.06 -13.79
N VAL A 98 3.37 10.05 -14.55
CA VAL A 98 3.05 8.64 -14.25
C VAL A 98 3.69 8.24 -12.92
N MET A 99 4.95 8.60 -12.68
CA MET A 99 5.64 8.35 -11.41
C MET A 99 4.98 9.07 -10.23
N LEU A 100 4.62 10.34 -10.40
CA LEU A 100 3.91 11.13 -9.38
C LEU A 100 2.56 10.50 -9.04
N THR A 101 1.76 10.17 -10.05
CA THR A 101 0.46 9.51 -9.87
C THR A 101 0.62 8.20 -9.10
N ASN A 102 1.62 7.41 -9.45
CA ASN A 102 1.90 6.13 -8.80
C ASN A 102 2.25 6.29 -7.31
N VAL A 103 3.18 7.19 -6.98
CA VAL A 103 3.59 7.39 -5.58
C VAL A 103 2.46 7.99 -4.74
N VAL A 104 1.62 8.87 -5.30
CA VAL A 104 0.44 9.41 -4.62
C VAL A 104 -0.57 8.30 -4.31
N LEU A 105 -0.90 7.44 -5.29
CA LEU A 105 -1.82 6.33 -5.08
C LEU A 105 -1.29 5.31 -4.06
N LEU A 106 0.00 5.00 -4.08
CA LEU A 106 0.65 4.14 -3.08
C LEU A 106 0.65 4.78 -1.69
N THR A 107 0.84 6.09 -1.60
CA THR A 107 0.75 6.84 -0.34
C THR A 107 -0.67 6.79 0.22
N LEU A 108 -1.70 6.97 -0.62
CA LEU A 108 -3.10 6.85 -0.20
C LEU A 108 -3.45 5.44 0.27
N TYR A 109 -2.98 4.40 -0.43
CA TYR A 109 -3.14 3.02 0.01
C TYR A 109 -2.51 2.76 1.38
N THR A 110 -1.28 3.28 1.60
CA THR A 110 -0.55 3.11 2.86
C THR A 110 -1.20 3.88 4.00
N THR A 111 -1.62 5.12 3.76
CA THR A 111 -2.21 5.99 4.77
C THR A 111 -3.63 5.57 5.18
N THR A 112 -4.41 5.02 4.26
CA THR A 112 -5.75 4.50 4.57
C THR A 112 -5.75 3.17 5.34
N CYS A 113 -4.58 2.58 5.60
CA CYS A 113 -4.47 1.27 6.25
C CYS A 113 -4.95 1.27 7.71
N HIS A 114 -5.71 0.24 8.10
CA HIS A 114 -6.19 0.07 9.47
C HIS A 114 -5.04 -0.07 10.49
N SER A 115 -3.96 -0.75 10.12
CA SER A 115 -2.78 -0.91 10.99
C SER A 115 -2.05 0.41 11.22
N LEU A 116 -2.10 1.36 10.27
CA LEU A 116 -1.48 2.68 10.45
C LEU A 116 -2.23 3.52 11.48
N ARG A 117 -3.58 3.46 11.48
CA ARG A 117 -4.41 4.09 12.51
C ARG A 117 -4.01 3.61 13.92
N TYR A 118 -3.79 2.31 14.06
CA TYR A 118 -3.36 1.73 15.34
C TYR A 118 -1.95 2.20 15.74
N LEU A 119 -1.03 2.32 14.78
CA LEU A 119 0.32 2.81 15.03
C LEU A 119 0.35 4.29 15.48
N MET A 120 -0.48 5.14 14.86
CA MET A 120 -0.50 6.58 15.14
C MET A 120 -1.31 6.97 16.38
N GLY A 121 -2.38 6.23 16.71
CA GLY A 121 -3.31 6.62 17.77
C GLY A 121 -3.82 5.50 18.67
N GLY A 122 -3.52 4.24 18.34
CA GLY A 122 -4.15 3.07 18.98
C GLY A 122 -3.66 2.74 20.38
N ARG A 123 -2.60 3.40 20.88
CA ARG A 123 -2.05 3.20 22.23
C ARG A 123 -2.50 4.24 23.25
N MET A 124 -3.34 5.22 22.85
CA MET A 124 -3.80 6.29 23.71
C MET A 124 -5.25 6.07 24.12
N ASP A 125 -5.48 5.85 25.42
CA ASP A 125 -6.84 5.67 25.96
C ASP A 125 -7.56 7.00 26.16
N THR A 126 -6.84 8.11 26.26
CA THR A 126 -7.41 9.45 26.47
C THR A 126 -6.59 10.51 25.76
N PHE A 127 -7.08 10.99 24.61
CA PHE A 127 -6.41 12.04 23.84
C PHE A 127 -6.26 13.35 24.63
N SER A 128 -7.25 13.75 25.44
CA SER A 128 -7.20 15.03 26.18
C SER A 128 -6.07 15.14 27.21
N ARG A 129 -5.51 14.01 27.67
CA ARG A 129 -4.40 13.97 28.63
C ARG A 129 -3.04 13.71 27.98
N ALA A 130 -3.03 13.32 26.70
CA ALA A 130 -1.82 13.02 25.98
C ALA A 130 -1.12 14.29 25.50
N ARG A 131 0.21 14.29 25.50
CA ARG A 131 0.99 15.37 24.87
C ARG A 131 0.64 15.45 23.38
N PHE A 132 0.31 16.65 22.91
CA PHE A 132 -0.23 16.88 21.56
C PHE A 132 -1.53 16.11 21.26
N GLY A 133 -2.33 15.81 22.28
CA GLY A 133 -3.57 15.05 22.18
C GLY A 133 -4.55 15.48 21.09
N GLY A 134 -4.72 16.79 20.90
CA GLY A 134 -5.56 17.34 19.83
C GLY A 134 -5.05 16.99 18.42
N VAL A 135 -3.73 17.02 18.21
CA VAL A 135 -3.11 16.64 16.92
C VAL A 135 -3.31 15.15 16.67
N TRP A 136 -3.05 14.31 17.67
CA TRP A 136 -3.23 12.86 17.56
C TRP A 136 -4.69 12.47 17.33
N TYR A 137 -5.63 13.15 17.99
CA TYR A 137 -7.06 12.98 17.76
C TYR A 137 -7.42 13.32 16.31
N TRP A 138 -6.97 14.49 15.82
CA TRP A 138 -7.25 14.92 14.45
C TRP A 138 -6.67 13.96 13.41
N VAL A 139 -5.41 13.54 13.55
CA VAL A 139 -4.76 12.56 12.67
C VAL A 139 -5.52 11.23 12.71
N THR A 140 -5.84 10.71 13.89
CA THR A 140 -6.56 9.44 14.03
C THR A 140 -7.95 9.50 13.39
N MET A 141 -8.66 10.63 13.54
CA MET A 141 -9.98 10.84 12.95
C MET A 141 -9.91 10.94 11.42
N LEU A 142 -8.90 11.63 10.88
CA LEU A 142 -8.66 11.70 9.43
C LEU A 142 -8.40 10.31 8.86
N LEU A 143 -7.47 9.55 9.46
CA LEU A 143 -7.16 8.19 9.03
C LEU A 143 -8.38 7.27 9.12
N HIS A 144 -9.19 7.42 10.17
CA HIS A 144 -10.42 6.67 10.34
C HIS A 144 -11.45 6.98 9.24
N ARG A 145 -11.61 8.25 8.88
CA ARG A 145 -12.51 8.69 7.80
C ARG A 145 -12.09 8.17 6.43
N MET A 146 -10.79 8.04 6.18
CA MET A 146 -10.25 7.55 4.91
C MET A 146 -10.25 6.01 4.81
N ASN A 147 -10.26 5.30 5.93
CA ASN A 147 -10.16 3.83 5.99
C ASN A 147 -11.24 3.06 5.21
N PRO A 148 -12.52 3.46 5.15
CA PRO A 148 -13.54 2.75 4.36
C PRO A 148 -13.18 2.61 2.88
N GLN A 149 -12.41 3.55 2.33
CA GLN A 149 -11.97 3.54 0.93
C GLN A 149 -10.68 2.73 0.72
N HIS A 150 -10.09 2.13 1.76
CA HIS A 150 -8.82 1.41 1.67
C HIS A 150 -8.82 0.33 0.59
N GLY A 151 -9.94 -0.40 0.43
CA GLY A 151 -10.09 -1.39 -0.63
C GLY A 151 -9.99 -0.77 -2.03
N ALA A 152 -10.61 0.38 -2.27
CA ALA A 152 -10.53 1.08 -3.55
C ALA A 152 -9.10 1.57 -3.85
N TRP A 153 -8.45 2.18 -2.86
CA TRP A 153 -7.04 2.60 -2.99
C TRP A 153 -6.09 1.41 -3.23
N ALA A 154 -6.41 0.23 -2.72
CA ALA A 154 -5.66 -0.99 -3.01
C ALA A 154 -5.70 -1.34 -4.50
N TRP A 155 -6.89 -1.26 -5.14
CA TRP A 155 -7.05 -1.52 -6.56
C TRP A 155 -6.41 -0.42 -7.42
N TYR A 156 -6.67 0.85 -7.12
CA TYR A 156 -6.09 1.97 -7.87
C TYR A 156 -4.56 1.94 -7.86
N SER A 157 -3.96 1.73 -6.70
CA SER A 157 -2.50 1.61 -6.59
C SER A 157 -1.96 0.35 -7.27
N MET A 158 -2.70 -0.76 -7.28
CA MET A 158 -2.26 -1.98 -7.95
C MET A 158 -2.19 -1.82 -9.47
N PHE A 159 -3.25 -1.27 -10.07
CA PHE A 159 -3.25 -0.98 -11.50
C PHE A 159 -2.22 0.09 -11.87
N SER A 160 -2.10 1.14 -11.06
CA SER A 160 -1.09 2.17 -11.29
C SER A 160 0.33 1.59 -11.32
N VAL A 161 0.71 0.77 -10.34
CA VAL A 161 2.04 0.15 -10.31
C VAL A 161 2.28 -0.71 -11.54
N GLY A 162 1.30 -1.52 -11.95
CA GLY A 162 1.41 -2.36 -13.15
C GLY A 162 1.54 -1.52 -14.43
N LEU A 163 0.78 -0.44 -14.55
CA LEU A 163 0.87 0.48 -15.70
C LEU A 163 2.19 1.24 -15.71
N THR A 164 2.69 1.69 -14.55
CA THR A 164 3.99 2.36 -14.44
C THR A 164 5.14 1.43 -14.83
N ASP A 165 5.13 0.18 -14.34
CA ASP A 165 6.15 -0.81 -14.71
C ASP A 165 6.10 -1.12 -16.21
N LEU A 166 4.91 -1.34 -16.78
CA LEU A 166 4.74 -1.54 -18.22
C LEU A 166 5.25 -0.34 -19.02
N TYR A 167 4.87 0.88 -18.63
CA TYR A 167 5.26 2.11 -19.32
C TYR A 167 6.78 2.30 -19.33
N ILE A 168 7.44 2.14 -18.18
CA ILE A 168 8.91 2.26 -18.07
C ILE A 168 9.59 1.17 -18.91
N ARG A 169 9.10 -0.07 -18.87
CA ARG A 169 9.65 -1.16 -19.70
C ARG A 169 9.53 -0.88 -21.20
N LEU A 170 8.39 -0.34 -21.65
CA LEU A 170 8.18 0.01 -23.06
C LEU A 170 9.09 1.18 -23.49
N LEU A 171 9.31 2.16 -22.62
CA LEU A 171 10.29 3.23 -22.84
C LEU A 171 11.71 2.67 -22.95
N MET A 172 12.11 1.81 -22.02
CA MET A 172 13.44 1.17 -22.04
C MET A 172 13.65 0.26 -23.25
N ALA A 173 12.59 -0.37 -23.75
CA ALA A 173 12.61 -1.19 -24.96
C ALA A 173 12.59 -0.35 -26.26
N GLY A 174 12.42 0.98 -26.17
CA GLY A 174 12.33 1.86 -27.34
C GLY A 174 11.04 1.73 -28.15
N VAL A 175 10.02 1.03 -27.63
CA VAL A 175 8.73 0.83 -28.31
C VAL A 175 7.92 2.13 -28.30
N ILE A 176 7.96 2.84 -27.17
CA ILE A 176 7.33 4.15 -27.00
C ILE A 176 8.41 5.19 -26.73
N HIS A 177 8.16 6.41 -27.18
CA HIS A 177 9.08 7.53 -26.99
C HIS A 177 8.46 8.48 -25.97
N GLU A 178 9.29 9.02 -25.07
CA GLU A 178 8.82 9.90 -24.01
C GLU A 178 8.24 11.20 -24.60
N PRO A 179 6.95 11.49 -24.40
CA PRO A 179 6.38 12.79 -24.72
C PRO A 179 6.89 13.82 -23.71
N ARG A 180 7.55 14.86 -24.21
CA ARG A 180 8.13 15.95 -23.42
C ARG A 180 7.30 17.21 -23.63
N TRP A 181 6.94 17.89 -22.54
CA TRP A 181 6.18 19.14 -22.63
C TRP A 181 7.00 20.34 -22.18
N ILE A 182 7.84 20.19 -21.13
CA ILE A 182 8.67 21.28 -20.58
C ILE A 182 10.08 20.76 -20.30
N LEU A 183 11.10 21.58 -20.57
CA LEU A 183 12.54 21.34 -20.44
C LEU A 183 13.22 22.33 -19.49
#